data_AF-A0A6A4HMZ8-F1
#
_entry.id   AF-A0A6A4HMZ8-F1
#
_cell.length_a   1.000
_cell.length_b   1.000
_cell.length_c   1.000
_cell.angle_alpha   90.00
_cell.angle_beta   90.00
_cell.angle_gamma   90.00
#
_symmetry.space_group_name_H-M   'P 1'
#
loop_
_entity.id
_entity.type
_entity.pdbx_description
1 polymer ?
#
loop_
_entity_poly.entity_id
_entity_poly.type
_entity_poly.pdbx_seq_one_letter_code
_entity_poly.pdbx_strand_id
1 'polypeptide(L)' 'LVVYRDENDKLKVLSKAVFLKPCNAIWSRHNIPHMTSHCFRIGSTTHYLVQGIPPDIVKMLGHWKSDTFLKYWR' A
#
# COMPACT_ATOMS: atom_id res chain seq x y z
N LEU A 1 -13.31 8.90 1.09
CA LEU A 1 -13.58 7.62 0.37
C LEU A 1 -13.12 7.80 -1.06
N VAL A 2 -12.35 6.86 -1.61
CA VAL A 2 -11.94 6.90 -3.02
C VAL A 2 -13.01 6.20 -3.85
N VAL A 3 -13.42 6.83 -4.95
CA VAL A 3 -14.42 6.31 -5.88
C VAL A 3 -13.85 6.25 -7.28
N TYR A 4 -14.34 5.31 -8.09
CA TYR A 4 -14.00 5.20 -9.50
C TYR A 4 -15.27 4.99 -10.33
N ARG A 5 -15.20 5.28 -11.62
CA ARG A 5 -16.26 4.96 -12.57
C ARG A 5 -16.00 3.59 -13.17
N ASP A 6 -17.03 2.75 -13.18
CA ASP A 6 -16.94 1.47 -13.88
C ASP A 6 -17.18 1.62 -15.39
N GLU A 7 -17.11 0.51 -16.11
CA GLU A 7 -17.33 0.45 -17.56
C GLU A 7 -18.72 0.94 -18.01
N ASN A 8 -19.67 1.05 -17.07
CA ASN A 8 -21.03 1.55 -17.33
C ASN A 8 -21.22 2.99 -16.80
N ASP A 9 -20.13 3.72 -16.56
CA ASP A 9 -20.09 5.07 -15.99
C ASP A 9 -20.71 5.20 -14.59
N LYS A 10 -20.88 4.08 -13.86
CA LYS A 10 -21.44 4.09 -12.50
C LYS A 10 -20.35 4.34 -11.47
N LEU A 11 -20.63 5.23 -10.52
CA LEU A 11 -19.75 5.49 -9.39
C LEU A 11 -19.75 4.30 -8.42
N LYS A 12 -18.56 3.75 -8.16
CA LYS A 12 -18.33 2.66 -7.20
C LYS A 12 -17.24 3.02 -6.21
N VAL A 13 -17.41 2.53 -4.98
CA VAL A 13 -16.38 2.66 -3.94
C VAL A 13 -15.21 1.74 -4.27
N LEU A 14 -13.99 2.29 -4.25
CA LEU A 14 -12.78 1.51 -4.42
C LEU A 14 -12.44 0.81 -3.11
N SER A 15 -12.86 -0.44 -2.97
CA SER A 15 -12.48 -1.27 -1.83
C SER A 15 -11.07 -1.84 -2.01
N LYS A 16 -10.43 -2.26 -0.90
CA LYS A 16 -9.14 -2.94 -0.92
C LYS A 16 -9.13 -4.15 -1.87
N ALA A 17 -10.21 -4.94 -1.90
CA ALA A 17 -10.29 -6.11 -2.76
C ALA A 17 -10.34 -5.73 -4.25
N VAL A 18 -11.13 -4.69 -4.58
CA VAL A 18 -11.24 -4.18 -5.95
C VAL A 18 -9.92 -3.63 -6.45
N PHE A 19 -9.17 -2.93 -5.59
CA PHE A 19 -7.84 -2.41 -5.93
C PHE A 19 -6.78 -3.52 -6.10
N LEU A 20 -6.71 -4.47 -5.17
CA LEU A 20 -5.65 -5.50 -5.18
C LEU A 20 -5.83 -6.56 -6.25
N LYS A 21 -7.07 -6.85 -6.67
CA LYS A 21 -7.36 -7.88 -7.69
C LYS A 21 -6.63 -7.64 -9.02
N PRO A 22 -6.73 -6.48 -9.68
CA PRO A 22 -5.99 -6.22 -10.91
C PRO A 22 -4.48 -6.18 -10.70
N CYS A 23 -3.99 -5.60 -9.60
CA CYS A 23 -2.54 -5.58 -9.30
C CYS A 23 -1.96 -7.00 -9.21
N ASN A 24 -2.59 -7.89 -8.43
CA ASN A 24 -2.13 -9.27 -8.29
C ASN A 24 -2.28 -10.08 -9.59
N ALA A 25 -3.28 -9.77 -10.42
CA ALA A 25 -3.40 -10.38 -11.74
C ALA A 25 -2.23 -10.00 -12.66
N ILE A 26 -1.80 -8.72 -12.64
CA ILE A 26 -0.64 -8.25 -13.40
C ILE A 26 0.64 -8.89 -12.87
N TRP A 27 0.87 -8.83 -11.56
CA TRP A 27 2.07 -9.39 -10.93
C TRP A 27 2.23 -10.88 -11.16
N SER A 28 1.14 -11.65 -11.08
CA SER A 28 1.14 -13.08 -11.37
C SER A 28 1.67 -13.38 -12.79
N ARG A 29 1.29 -12.57 -13.79
CA ARG A 29 1.81 -12.71 -15.17
C ARG A 29 3.31 -12.45 -15.29
N HIS A 30 3.88 -11.72 -14.34
CA HIS A 30 5.32 -11.42 -14.29
C HIS A 30 6.07 -12.28 -13.26
N ASN A 31 5.47 -13.36 -12.76
CA ASN A 31 6.04 -14.22 -11.71
C ASN A 31 6.41 -13.47 -10.42
N ILE A 32 5.74 -12.35 -10.15
CA ILE A 32 5.89 -11.59 -8.91
C ILE A 32 4.95 -12.19 -7.86
N PRO A 33 5.42 -12.46 -6.62
CA PRO A 33 4.58 -13.01 -5.57
C PRO A 33 3.34 -12.16 -5.29
N HIS A 34 2.27 -12.82 -4.85
CA HIS A 34 1.04 -12.16 -4.45
C HIS A 34 1.29 -11.17 -3.30
N MET A 35 0.89 -9.91 -3.49
CA MET A 35 1.02 -8.88 -2.47
C MET A 35 -0.30 -8.61 -1.76
N THR A 36 -0.22 -8.50 -0.45
CA THR A 36 -1.35 -8.07 0.40
C THR A 36 -1.30 -6.56 0.62
N SER A 37 -2.38 -5.96 1.13
CA SER A 37 -2.33 -4.54 1.54
C SER A 37 -1.27 -4.26 2.62
N HIS A 38 -0.91 -5.27 3.42
CA HIS A 38 0.11 -5.10 4.45
C HIS A 38 1.49 -4.89 3.83
N CYS A 39 1.77 -5.55 2.69
CA CYS A 39 2.99 -5.35 1.90
C CYS A 39 3.13 -3.89 1.47
N PHE A 40 2.04 -3.23 1.05
CA PHE A 40 2.06 -1.80 0.73
C PHE A 40 2.40 -0.93 1.92
N ARG A 41 1.86 -1.22 3.12
CA ARG A 41 2.15 -0.45 4.33
C ARG A 41 3.61 -0.58 4.77
N ILE A 42 4.19 -1.77 4.62
CA ILE A 42 5.62 -1.99 4.88
C ILE A 42 6.46 -1.28 3.81
N GLY A 43 6.12 -1.45 2.54
CA GLY A 43 6.84 -0.87 1.41
C GLY A 43 6.85 0.65 1.44
N SER A 44 5.72 1.30 1.75
CA SER A 44 5.63 2.75 1.88
C SER A 44 6.48 3.27 3.04
N THR A 45 6.44 2.59 4.19
CA THR A 45 7.28 2.91 5.35
C THR A 45 8.75 2.83 4.98
N THR A 46 9.17 1.73 4.36
CA THR A 46 10.56 1.52 3.91
C THR A 46 10.98 2.60 2.92
N HIS A 47 10.13 2.93 1.96
CA HIS A 47 10.38 3.96 0.96
C HIS A 47 10.65 5.34 1.59
N TYR A 48 9.78 5.78 2.51
CA TYR A 48 9.97 7.07 3.18
C TYR A 48 11.20 7.10 4.08
N LEU A 49 11.49 6.02 4.81
CA LEU A 49 12.69 5.94 5.66
C LEU A 49 13.98 6.01 4.84
N VAL A 50 14.04 5.30 3.71
CA VAL A 50 15.20 5.33 2.80
C VAL A 50 15.39 6.71 2.16
N GLN A 51 14.30 7.47 1.98
CA GLN A 51 14.36 8.88 1.54
C GLN A 51 14.77 9.86 2.65
N GLY A 52 15.08 9.38 3.85
CA GLY A 52 15.51 10.22 4.97
C GLY A 52 14.37 10.99 5.63
N ILE A 53 13.11 10.64 5.36
CA ILE A 53 11.98 11.25 6.06
C ILE A 53 12.08 10.89 7.56
N PRO A 54 11.98 11.87 8.46
CA PRO A 54 12.10 11.63 9.89
C PRO A 54 11.14 10.55 10.40
N PRO A 55 11.57 9.63 11.29
CA PRO A 55 10.76 8.48 11.69
C PRO A 55 9.44 8.83 12.37
N ASP A 56 9.38 9.93 13.10
CA ASP A 56 8.16 10.47 13.71
C ASP A 56 7.12 10.87 12.64
N ILE A 57 7.56 11.47 11.54
CA ILE A 57 6.72 11.77 10.37
C ILE A 57 6.25 10.48 9.70
N VAL A 58 7.14 9.50 9.51
CA VAL A 58 6.75 8.19 8.93
C VAL A 58 5.76 7.45 9.85
N LYS A 59 5.96 7.50 11.16
CA LYS A 59 5.06 6.91 12.17
C LYS A 59 3.66 7.51 12.08
N MET A 60 3.59 8.85 11.98
CA MET A 60 2.35 9.60 11.78
C MET A 60 1.69 9.21 10.46
N LEU A 61 2.41 9.25 9.33
CA LEU A 61 1.85 8.92 8.00
C LEU A 61 1.36 7.47 7.90
N GLY A 62 2.07 6.53 8.52
CA GLY A 62 1.71 5.11 8.50
C GLY A 62 0.69 4.69 9.55
N HIS A 63 0.23 5.63 10.39
CA HIS A 63 -0.61 5.37 11.58
C HIS A 63 -0.07 4.20 12.42
N TRP A 64 1.25 4.20 12.67
CA TRP A 64 1.90 3.17 13.45
C TRP A 64 1.71 3.44 14.95
N LYS A 65 1.08 2.48 15.65
CA LYS A 65 0.88 2.58 17.11
C LYS A 65 2.18 2.46 17.91
N SER A 66 3.18 1.77 17.36
CA SER A 66 4.47 1.51 18.02
C SER A 66 5.61 1.65 17.02
N ASP A 67 6.84 1.74 17.52
CA ASP A 67 8.05 1.88 16.70
C ASP A 67 8.52 0.57 16.04
N THR A 68 7.63 -0.41 15.97
CA THR A 68 7.90 -1.69 15.27
C THR A 68 8.21 -1.50 13.79
N PHE A 69 7.78 -0.38 13.20
CA PHE A 69 8.07 -0.03 11.82
C PHE A 69 9.56 0.27 11.55
N LEU A 70 10.33 0.64 12.58
CA LEU A 70 11.78 0.87 12.45
C LEU A 70 12.53 -0.40 12.05
N LYS A 71 11.97 -1.60 12.27
CA LYS A 71 12.54 -2.86 11.82
C LYS A 71 12.62 -2.98 10.29
N TYR A 72 11.85 -2.17 9.57
CA TYR A 72 11.87 -2.11 8.12
C TYR A 72 12.87 -1.09 7.58
N TRP A 73 13.53 -0.33 8.46
CA TRP A 73 14.68 0.48 8.09
C TRP A 73 15.86 -0.46 7.84
N ARG A 74 16.25 -0.61 6.58
CA ARG A 74 17.41 -1.39 6.14
C ARG A 74 18.33 -0.51 5.32
#